data_AF-A0A8S4N7B8-F1
#
_entry.id   AF-A0A8S4N7B8-F1
#
_cell.length_a   1.000
_cell.length_b   1.000
_cell.length_c   1.000
_cell.angle_alpha   90.00
_cell.angle_beta   90.00
_cell.angle_gamma   90.00
#
_symmetry.space_group_name_H-M   'P 1'
#
loop_
_entity.id
_entity.type
_entity.pdbx_description
1 polymer ?
#
loop_
_entity_poly.entity_id
_entity_poly.type
_entity_poly.pdbx_seq_one_letter_code
_entity_poly.pdbx_strand_id
1 'polypeptide(L)'
;YISLVILVLSLSLYTFVGFVMYAVYHKCDPVKSGRVRNHNQLMPLFVTDMLSSAPGAVGLLVACVASAALSTMSSIQNAMAAVWLEDFIRPIYRKIYNMEISDFKGKLVAQIIAIVFGILVIGVALSAEYLGSTLVTLQVRIGGIAGGPITGLF
;
A
#
# COMPACT_ATOMS: atom_id res chain seq x y z
N TYR A 1 4.12 20.05 -10.53
CA TYR A 1 4.47 19.64 -11.90
C TYR A 1 5.27 18.34 -11.92
N ILE A 2 6.41 18.25 -11.22
CA ILE A 2 7.26 17.05 -11.17
C ILE A 2 6.50 15.79 -10.71
N SER A 3 5.72 15.87 -9.62
CA SER A 3 4.95 14.72 -9.10
C SER A 3 3.91 14.19 -10.09
N LEU A 4 3.30 15.07 -10.89
CA LEU A 4 2.31 14.69 -11.90
C LEU A 4 2.98 13.91 -13.05
N VAL A 5 4.15 14.39 -13.51
CA VAL A 5 4.95 13.71 -14.55
C VAL A 5 5.37 12.32 -14.06
N ILE A 6 5.87 12.21 -12.83
CA ILE A 6 6.26 10.93 -12.22
C ILE A 6 5.06 9.97 -12.14
N LEU A 7 3.88 10.47 -11.74
CA LEU A 7 2.67 9.66 -11.64
C LEU A 7 2.26 9.09 -13.01
N VAL A 8 2.21 9.95 -14.04
CA VAL A 8 1.83 9.54 -15.41
C VAL A 8 2.82 8.52 -15.98
N LEU A 9 4.13 8.76 -15.80
CA LEU A 9 5.16 7.81 -16.22
C LEU A 9 5.05 6.46 -15.48
N SER A 10 4.75 6.49 -14.19
CA SER A 10 4.59 5.25 -13.41
C SER A 10 3.36 4.46 -13.88
N LEU A 11 2.23 5.13 -14.08
CA LEU A 11 0.98 4.53 -14.58
C LEU A 11 1.15 3.92 -15.98
N SER A 12 1.85 4.61 -16.88
CA SER A 12 2.08 4.09 -18.24
C SER A 12 2.94 2.84 -18.22
N LEU A 13 3.98 2.79 -17.38
CA LEU A 13 4.82 1.61 -17.19
C LEU A 13 4.03 0.43 -16.62
N TYR A 14 3.21 0.64 -15.57
CA TYR A 14 2.38 -0.44 -15.02
C TYR A 14 1.40 -1.00 -16.06
N THR A 15 0.79 -0.12 -16.86
CA THR A 15 -0.13 -0.51 -17.93
C THR A 15 0.59 -1.32 -19.02
N PHE A 16 1.80 -0.89 -19.40
CA PHE A 16 2.63 -1.60 -20.36
C PHE A 16 2.99 -3.02 -19.89
N VAL A 17 3.39 -3.19 -18.62
CA VAL A 17 3.64 -4.52 -18.04
C VAL A 17 2.38 -5.39 -18.13
N GLY A 18 1.19 -4.83 -17.85
CA GLY A 18 -0.08 -5.54 -18.01
C GLY A 18 -0.34 -6.04 -19.44
N PHE A 19 -0.04 -5.22 -20.45
CA PHE A 19 -0.13 -5.64 -21.86
C PHE A 19 0.85 -6.76 -22.21
N VAL A 20 2.09 -6.68 -21.72
CA VAL A 20 3.10 -7.73 -21.94
C VAL A 20 2.67 -9.05 -21.29
N MET A 21 2.19 -8.99 -20.04
CA MET A 21 1.65 -10.16 -19.34
C MET A 21 0.48 -10.78 -20.11
N TYR A 22 -0.44 -9.95 -20.62
CA TYR A 22 -1.54 -10.41 -21.46
C TYR A 22 -1.03 -11.09 -22.73
N ALA A 23 -0.07 -10.50 -23.44
CA ALA A 23 0.49 -11.07 -24.66
C ALA A 23 1.14 -12.45 -24.42
N VAL A 24 1.80 -12.65 -23.27
CA VAL A 24 2.41 -13.93 -22.89
C VAL A 24 1.36 -14.98 -22.54
N TYR A 25 0.35 -14.64 -21.74
CA TYR A 25 -0.64 -15.59 -21.23
C TYR A 25 -1.94 -15.66 -22.04
N HIS A 26 -2.07 -14.94 -23.17
CA HIS A 26 -3.28 -14.92 -23.99
C HIS A 26 -3.75 -16.32 -24.41
N LYS A 27 -2.81 -17.22 -24.72
CA LYS A 27 -3.13 -18.59 -25.18
C LYS A 27 -3.33 -19.59 -24.04
N CYS A 28 -2.69 -19.35 -22.89
CA CYS A 28 -2.74 -20.24 -21.74
C CYS A 28 -2.87 -19.40 -20.47
N ASP A 29 -4.09 -19.33 -19.96
CA ASP A 29 -4.42 -18.57 -18.75
C ASP A 29 -3.91 -19.32 -17.51
N PRO A 30 -2.94 -18.76 -16.76
CA PRO A 30 -2.37 -19.40 -15.57
C PRO A 30 -3.38 -19.57 -14.43
N VAL A 31 -4.45 -18.77 -14.39
CA VAL A 31 -5.53 -18.90 -13.40
C VAL A 31 -6.41 -20.10 -13.74
N LYS A 32 -6.84 -20.22 -15.01
CA LYS A 32 -7.68 -21.35 -15.46
C LYS A 32 -6.95 -22.67 -15.49
N SER A 33 -5.65 -22.66 -15.78
CA SER A 33 -4.80 -23.86 -15.76
C SER A 33 -4.38 -24.30 -14.34
N GLY A 34 -4.79 -23.58 -13.29
CA GLY A 34 -4.54 -23.95 -11.90
C GLY A 34 -3.11 -23.68 -11.42
N ARG A 35 -2.29 -22.94 -12.18
CA ARG A 35 -0.94 -22.55 -11.75
C ARG A 35 -0.95 -21.50 -10.65
N VAL A 36 -1.99 -20.67 -10.58
CA VAL A 36 -2.21 -19.68 -9.50
C VAL A 36 -3.62 -19.79 -8.94
N ARG A 37 -3.74 -19.58 -7.63
CA ARG A 37 -5.04 -19.66 -6.93
C ARG A 37 -5.90 -18.43 -7.18
N ASN A 38 -5.25 -17.25 -7.23
CA ASN A 38 -5.91 -15.95 -7.34
C ASN A 38 -5.14 -15.03 -8.29
N HIS A 39 -5.83 -14.06 -8.90
CA HIS A 39 -5.25 -13.06 -9.80
C HIS A 39 -4.11 -12.22 -9.18
N ASN A 40 -4.06 -12.09 -7.85
CA ASN A 40 -2.99 -11.34 -7.16
C ASN A 40 -1.60 -12.01 -7.29
N GLN A 41 -1.56 -13.31 -7.61
CA GLN A 41 -0.32 -14.07 -7.75
C GLN A 41 0.22 -14.06 -9.19
N LEU A 42 -0.51 -13.43 -10.13
CA LEU A 42 -0.16 -13.41 -11.55
C LEU A 42 1.17 -12.69 -11.81
N MET A 43 1.38 -11.53 -11.17
CA MET A 43 2.62 -10.76 -11.32
C MET A 43 3.84 -11.51 -10.75
N PRO A 44 3.80 -12.07 -9.53
CA PRO A 44 4.87 -12.94 -9.04
C PRO A 44 5.19 -14.10 -9.99
N LEU A 45 4.17 -14.80 -10.49
CA LEU A 45 4.35 -15.92 -11.43
C LEU A 45 5.04 -15.46 -12.73
N PHE A 46 4.58 -14.35 -13.30
CA PHE A 46 5.16 -13.78 -14.51
C PHE A 46 6.64 -13.44 -14.34
N VAL A 47 6.99 -12.82 -13.22
CA VAL A 47 8.38 -12.49 -12.92
C VAL A 47 9.23 -13.75 -12.78
N THR A 48 8.73 -14.79 -12.09
CA THR A 48 9.47 -16.06 -11.96
C THR A 48 9.64 -16.78 -13.30
N ASP A 49 8.63 -16.75 -14.18
CA ASP A 49 8.69 -17.37 -15.50
C ASP A 49 9.68 -16.63 -16.43
N MET A 50 9.72 -15.29 -16.38
CA MET A 50 10.57 -14.49 -17.26
C MET A 50 12.04 -14.44 -16.79
N LEU A 51 12.28 -14.46 -15.49
CA LEU A 51 13.62 -14.36 -14.91
C LEU A 51 14.21 -15.72 -14.51
N SER A 52 13.61 -16.83 -14.92
CA SER A 52 14.08 -18.19 -14.61
C SER A 52 15.53 -18.43 -15.03
N SER A 53 16.01 -17.72 -16.07
CA SER A 53 17.36 -17.85 -16.63
C SER A 53 18.44 -17.11 -15.84
N ALA A 54 18.06 -16.20 -14.92
CA ALA A 54 18.98 -15.33 -14.20
C ALA A 54 18.88 -15.56 -12.68
N PRO A 55 19.72 -16.45 -12.11
CA PRO A 55 19.68 -16.74 -10.68
C PRO A 55 19.97 -15.47 -9.86
N GLY A 56 19.11 -15.17 -8.88
CA GLY A 56 19.20 -13.99 -8.03
C GLY A 56 18.39 -12.78 -8.50
N ALA A 57 17.99 -12.70 -9.77
CA ALA A 57 17.21 -11.56 -10.28
C ALA A 57 15.79 -11.51 -9.69
N VAL A 58 15.16 -12.67 -9.49
CA VAL A 58 13.87 -12.77 -8.77
C VAL A 58 14.01 -12.27 -7.32
N GLY A 59 15.09 -12.65 -6.64
CA GLY A 59 15.37 -12.21 -5.27
C GLY A 59 15.57 -10.70 -5.16
N LEU A 60 16.28 -10.10 -6.12
CA LEU A 60 16.44 -8.65 -6.22
C LEU A 60 15.09 -7.95 -6.39
N LEU A 61 14.22 -8.46 -7.27
CA LEU A 61 12.89 -7.87 -7.46
C LEU A 61 12.02 -7.96 -6.21
N VAL A 62 12.03 -9.10 -5.52
CA VAL A 62 11.31 -9.24 -4.24
C VAL A 62 11.83 -8.25 -3.20
N ALA A 63 13.16 -8.06 -3.10
CA ALA A 63 13.74 -7.06 -2.21
C ALA A 63 13.34 -5.63 -2.58
N CYS A 64 13.34 -5.28 -3.87
CA CYS A 64 12.90 -3.97 -4.35
C CYS A 64 11.42 -3.70 -4.01
N VAL A 65 10.53 -4.67 -4.26
CA VAL A 65 9.10 -4.54 -3.96
C VAL A 65 8.87 -4.43 -2.45
N ALA A 66 9.56 -5.23 -1.64
CA ALA A 66 9.48 -5.13 -0.18
C ALA A 66 9.95 -3.76 0.31
N SER A 67 11.08 -3.25 -0.20
CA SER A 67 11.59 -1.92 0.15
C SER A 67 10.63 -0.80 -0.27
N ALA A 68 10.04 -0.89 -1.46
CA ALA A 68 9.06 0.09 -1.93
C ALA A 68 7.81 0.09 -1.03
N ALA A 69 7.27 -1.09 -0.71
CA ALA A 69 6.13 -1.23 0.18
C ALA A 69 6.43 -0.67 1.59
N LEU A 70 7.58 -0.99 2.16
CA LEU A 70 8.00 -0.48 3.48
C LEU A 70 8.17 1.04 3.50
N SER A 71 8.69 1.64 2.43
CA SER A 71 8.83 3.10 2.31
C SER A 71 7.46 3.81 2.30
N THR A 72 6.50 3.28 1.53
CA THR A 72 5.13 3.80 1.49
C THR A 72 4.43 3.62 2.84
N MET A 73 4.55 2.44 3.46
CA MET A 73 3.94 2.15 4.76
C MET A 73 4.49 3.07 5.86
N SER A 74 5.82 3.30 5.89
CA SER A 74 6.45 4.22 6.85
C SER A 74 5.89 5.64 6.70
N SER A 75 5.76 6.13 5.47
CA SER A 75 5.22 7.46 5.19
C SER A 75 3.76 7.59 5.65
N ILE A 76 2.92 6.58 5.37
CA ILE A 76 1.51 6.54 5.78
C ILE A 76 1.38 6.52 7.30
N GLN A 77 2.13 5.65 7.99
CA GLN A 77 2.08 5.52 9.44
C GLN A 77 2.55 6.80 10.15
N ASN A 78 3.60 7.44 9.64
CA ASN A 78 4.10 8.70 10.18
C ASN A 78 3.06 9.83 10.00
N ALA A 79 2.48 9.94 8.82
CA ALA A 79 1.42 10.92 8.56
C ALA A 79 0.19 10.67 9.44
N MET A 80 -0.24 9.42 9.58
CA MET A 80 -1.36 9.04 10.42
C MET A 80 -1.11 9.36 11.90
N ALA A 81 0.07 9.03 12.42
CA ALA A 81 0.43 9.37 13.80
C ALA A 81 0.43 10.89 14.05
N ALA A 82 0.90 11.67 13.07
CA ALA A 82 0.87 13.12 13.14
C ALA A 82 -0.56 13.67 13.12
N VAL A 83 -1.40 13.22 12.19
CA VAL A 83 -2.82 13.61 12.09
C VAL A 83 -3.57 13.27 13.39
N TRP A 84 -3.36 12.07 13.94
CA TRP A 84 -4.00 11.69 15.21
C TRP A 84 -3.52 12.55 16.40
N LEU A 85 -2.23 12.87 16.45
CA LEU A 85 -1.69 13.73 17.49
C LEU A 85 -2.25 15.16 17.42
N GLU A 86 -2.20 15.77 16.24
CA GLU A 86 -2.56 17.17 16.03
C GLU A 86 -4.08 17.39 16.03
N ASP A 87 -4.86 16.51 15.38
CA ASP A 87 -6.31 16.73 15.18
C ASP A 87 -7.16 16.19 16.34
N PHE A 88 -6.68 15.19 17.08
CA PHE A 88 -7.45 14.58 18.17
C PHE A 88 -6.80 14.81 19.53
N ILE A 89 -5.54 14.41 19.71
CA ILE A 89 -4.94 14.35 21.05
C ILE A 89 -4.64 15.74 21.62
N ARG A 90 -3.95 16.61 20.86
CA ARG A 90 -3.65 17.98 21.30
C ARG A 90 -4.91 18.79 21.64
N PRO A 91 -5.98 18.82 20.82
CA PRO A 91 -7.18 19.58 21.17
C PRO A 91 -7.93 19.01 22.38
N ILE A 92 -8.00 17.68 22.52
CA ILE A 92 -8.60 17.04 23.70
C ILE A 92 -7.80 17.39 24.96
N TYR A 93 -6.48 17.28 24.91
CA TYR A 93 -5.60 17.58 26.04
C TYR A 93 -5.69 19.06 26.44
N ARG A 94 -5.69 19.97 25.47
CA ARG A 94 -5.90 21.40 25.72
C ARG A 94 -7.25 21.66 26.39
N LYS A 95 -8.31 20.99 25.95
CA LYS A 95 -9.66 21.15 26.52
C LYS A 95 -9.79 20.63 27.97
N ILE A 96 -9.08 19.55 28.31
CA ILE A 96 -9.17 18.92 29.64
C ILE A 96 -8.22 19.59 30.64
N TYR A 97 -6.98 19.84 30.24
CA TYR A 97 -5.92 20.27 31.14
C TYR A 97 -5.57 21.77 31.01
N ASN A 98 -6.18 22.49 30.06
CA ASN A 98 -5.85 23.89 29.74
C ASN A 98 -4.34 24.15 29.52
N MET A 99 -3.62 23.11 29.13
CA MET A 99 -2.17 23.14 28.88
C MET A 99 -1.87 22.51 27.54
N GLU A 100 -0.74 22.90 26.95
CA GLU A 100 -0.24 22.26 25.73
C GLU A 100 0.60 21.02 26.05
N ILE A 101 0.53 20.03 25.17
CA ILE A 101 1.40 18.86 25.26
C ILE A 101 2.83 19.28 24.92
N SER A 102 3.76 19.00 25.83
CA SER A 102 5.19 19.13 25.59
C SER A 102 5.64 18.23 24.43
N ASP A 103 6.52 18.72 23.56
CA ASP A 103 6.97 18.00 22.36
C ASP A 103 7.55 16.61 22.64
N PHE A 104 8.22 16.42 23.79
CA PHE A 104 8.73 15.12 24.19
C PHE A 104 7.60 14.11 24.43
N LYS A 105 6.55 14.55 25.14
CA LYS A 105 5.35 13.74 25.38
C LYS A 105 4.58 13.50 24.08
N GLY A 106 4.45 14.52 23.24
CA GLY A 106 3.79 14.42 21.93
C GLY A 106 4.45 13.38 21.04
N LYS A 107 5.78 13.36 20.98
CA LYS A 107 6.55 12.35 20.24
C LYS A 107 6.31 10.94 20.77
N LEU A 108 6.36 10.74 22.09
CA LEU A 108 6.11 9.43 22.70
C LEU A 108 4.70 8.94 22.41
N VAL A 109 3.70 9.83 22.47
CA VAL A 109 2.32 9.52 22.14
C VAL A 109 2.17 9.17 20.65
N ALA A 110 2.78 9.92 19.74
CA ALA A 110 2.77 9.60 18.30
C ALA A 110 3.42 8.23 18.01
N GLN A 111 4.50 7.87 18.70
CA GLN A 111 5.10 6.53 18.58
C GLN A 111 4.16 5.43 19.04
N ILE A 112 3.44 5.63 20.16
CA ILE A 112 2.43 4.67 20.63
C ILE A 112 1.30 4.52 19.61
N ILE A 113 0.80 5.62 19.05
CA ILE A 113 -0.22 5.59 18.00
C ILE A 113 0.27 4.78 16.79
N ALA A 114 1.49 5.05 16.32
CA ALA A 114 2.07 4.33 15.19
C ALA A 114 2.16 2.82 15.44
N ILE A 115 2.54 2.39 16.66
CA ILE A 115 2.58 0.97 17.05
C ILE A 115 1.18 0.36 17.02
N VAL A 116 0.17 1.04 17.59
CA VAL A 116 -1.22 0.54 17.62
C VAL A 116 -1.76 0.36 16.20
N PHE A 117 -1.58 1.35 15.32
CA PHE A 117 -1.98 1.22 13.92
C PHE A 117 -1.17 0.16 13.17
N GLY A 118 0.11 0.00 13.49
CA GLY A 118 0.93 -1.09 12.94
C GLY A 118 0.36 -2.47 13.26
N ILE A 119 -0.05 -2.71 14.51
CA ILE A 119 -0.69 -3.96 14.94
C ILE A 119 -2.01 -4.17 14.18
N LEU A 120 -2.82 -3.11 14.04
CA LEU A 120 -4.08 -3.19 13.28
C LEU A 120 -3.85 -3.55 11.81
N VAL A 121 -2.87 -2.92 11.15
CA VAL A 121 -2.51 -3.21 9.76
C VAL A 121 -2.04 -4.66 9.60
N ILE A 122 -1.25 -5.19 10.54
CA ILE A 122 -0.84 -6.61 10.54
C ILE A 122 -2.07 -7.52 10.66
N GLY A 123 -3.02 -7.19 11.54
CA GLY A 123 -4.28 -7.93 11.67
C GLY A 123 -5.06 -8.00 10.35
N VAL A 124 -5.18 -6.87 9.65
CA VAL A 124 -5.82 -6.82 8.32
C VAL A 124 -5.02 -7.63 7.30
N ALA A 125 -3.70 -7.54 7.31
CA ALA A 125 -2.83 -8.30 6.40
C ALA A 125 -2.98 -9.81 6.58
N LEU A 126 -3.11 -10.31 7.81
CA LEU A 126 -3.39 -11.72 8.09
C LEU A 126 -4.77 -12.15 7.59
N SER A 127 -5.75 -11.24 7.64
CA SER A 127 -7.08 -11.50 7.08
C SER A 127 -7.13 -11.47 5.54
N ALA A 128 -6.09 -10.94 4.88
CA ALA A 128 -6.05 -10.73 3.43
C ALA A 128 -6.24 -12.02 2.63
N GLU A 129 -5.86 -13.18 3.19
CA GLU A 129 -6.04 -14.48 2.54
C GLU A 129 -7.51 -14.79 2.23
N TYR A 130 -8.44 -14.35 3.09
CA TYR A 130 -9.87 -14.60 2.92
C TYR A 130 -10.52 -13.76 1.82
N LEU A 131 -9.88 -12.67 1.38
CA LEU A 131 -10.44 -11.74 0.38
C LEU A 131 -10.20 -12.19 -1.08
N GLY A 132 -9.40 -13.25 -1.30
CA GLY A 132 -9.20 -13.83 -2.63
C GLY A 132 -8.77 -12.80 -3.69
N SER A 133 -9.37 -12.85 -4.89
CA SER A 133 -9.10 -11.92 -5.99
C SER A 133 -9.74 -10.53 -5.83
N THR A 134 -10.46 -10.25 -4.74
CA THR A 134 -11.18 -8.97 -4.57
C THR A 134 -10.36 -7.87 -3.90
N LEU A 135 -9.15 -8.17 -3.42
CA LEU A 135 -8.29 -7.23 -2.69
C LEU A 135 -8.07 -5.91 -3.44
N VAL A 136 -7.70 -5.97 -4.72
CA VAL A 136 -7.45 -4.77 -5.54
C VAL A 136 -8.75 -3.96 -5.74
N THR A 137 -9.87 -4.63 -5.97
CA THR A 137 -11.17 -3.98 -6.12
C THR A 137 -11.59 -3.25 -4.84
N LEU A 138 -11.35 -3.84 -3.67
CA LEU A 138 -11.65 -3.22 -2.39
C LEU A 138 -10.78 -1.98 -2.14
N GLN A 139 -9.49 -2.06 -2.45
CA GLN A 139 -8.59 -0.90 -2.34
C GLN A 139 -9.11 0.28 -3.16
N VAL A 140 -9.47 0.06 -4.44
CA VAL A 140 -9.99 1.13 -5.32
C VAL A 140 -11.31 1.69 -4.79
N ARG A 141 -12.20 0.84 -4.29
CA ARG A 141 -13.49 1.28 -3.72
C ARG A 141 -13.31 2.15 -2.48
N ILE A 142 -12.49 1.72 -1.52
CA ILE A 142 -12.23 2.47 -0.29
C ILE A 142 -11.56 3.80 -0.63
N GLY A 143 -10.57 3.79 -1.52
CA GLY A 143 -9.90 5.00 -2.00
C GLY A 143 -10.86 5.98 -2.66
N GLY A 144 -11.79 5.49 -3.49
CA GLY A 144 -12.80 6.31 -4.13
C GLY A 144 -13.81 6.93 -3.15
N ILE A 145 -14.27 6.15 -2.16
CA ILE A 145 -15.22 6.63 -1.14
C ILE A 145 -14.60 7.74 -0.28
N ALA A 146 -13.35 7.58 0.14
CA ALA A 146 -12.67 8.56 0.97
C ALA A 146 -12.18 9.77 0.16
N GLY A 147 -11.57 9.54 -1.00
CA GLY A 147 -10.96 10.59 -1.82
C GLY A 147 -11.96 11.40 -2.63
N GLY A 148 -13.05 10.80 -3.10
CA GLY A 148 -14.03 11.46 -3.97
C GLY A 148 -14.63 12.74 -3.38
N PRO A 149 -15.19 12.72 -2.16
CA PRO A 149 -15.73 13.92 -1.53
C PRO A 149 -14.67 15.00 -1.27
N ILE A 150 -13.45 14.60 -0.87
CA ILE A 150 -12.36 15.54 -0.59
C ILE A 150 -11.96 16.27 -1.88
N THR A 151 -11.75 15.54 -2.99
CA THR A 151 -11.43 16.14 -4.29
C THR A 151 -12.61 16.90 -4.92
N GLY A 152 -13.85 16.64 -4.49
CA GLY A 152 -15.01 17.40 -4.95
C GLY A 152 -15.22 18.71 -4.18
N LEU A 153 -14.72 18.80 -2.94
CA LEU A 153 -14.86 19.96 -2.07
C LEU A 153 -13.78 21.03 -2.33
N PHE A 154 -12.60 20.61 -2.77
CA PHE A 154 -11.45 21.45 -3.09
C PHE A 154 -11.21 21.51 -4.59
#